data_AF-A0A524JR21-F1
#
_entry.id   AF-A0A524JR21-F1
#
_cell.length_a   1.000
_cell.length_b   1.000
_cell.length_c   1.000
_cell.angle_alpha   90.00
_cell.angle_beta   90.00
_cell.angle_gamma   90.00
#
_symmetry.space_group_name_H-M   'P 1'
#
loop_
_entity.id
_entity.type
_entity.pdbx_description
1 polymer ?
#
loop_
_entity_poly.entity_id
_entity_poly.type
_entity_poly.pdbx_seq_one_letter_code
_entity_poly.pdbx_strand_id
1 'polypeptide(L)'
;MKKLILTTILTIIFMAQFPLLSNAQLEETYEAHGGLNTFKEFNVVEYDMKDLPFSPVGILNDHQLIDLNSRRILITSDTYKIGFDGSEAWITPNMEALGIPPRFYSSTPFYFFGLPFLF
;
A
#
# COMPACT_ATOMS: atom_id res chain seq x y z
N MET A 1 28.16 -39.29 -25.84
CA MET A 1 26.68 -39.27 -25.95
C MET A 1 25.97 -39.68 -24.65
N LYS A 2 26.18 -40.90 -24.11
CA LYS A 2 25.48 -41.37 -22.88
C LYS A 2 25.71 -40.50 -21.62
N LYS A 3 26.94 -40.01 -21.40
CA LYS A 3 27.24 -39.12 -20.26
C LYS A 3 26.53 -37.78 -20.35
N LEU A 4 26.48 -37.17 -21.54
CA LEU A 4 25.81 -35.89 -21.77
C LEU A 4 24.31 -36.01 -21.49
N ILE A 5 23.66 -37.07 -21.99
CA ILE A 5 22.25 -37.37 -21.74
C ILE A 5 21.98 -37.54 -20.24
N LEU A 6 22.84 -38.28 -19.54
CA LEU A 6 22.70 -38.50 -18.09
C LEU A 6 22.83 -37.18 -17.31
N THR A 7 23.78 -36.32 -17.66
CA THR A 7 23.96 -35.01 -17.02
C THR A 7 22.76 -34.11 -17.27
N THR A 8 22.21 -34.08 -18.49
CA THR A 8 21.02 -33.29 -18.81
C THR A 8 19.81 -33.77 -18.00
N ILE A 9 19.58 -35.08 -17.92
CA ILE A 9 18.50 -35.67 -17.12
C ILE A 9 18.67 -35.32 -15.64
N LEU A 10 19.89 -35.44 -15.09
CA LEU A 10 20.16 -35.11 -13.69
C LEU A 10 19.93 -33.62 -13.39
N THR A 11 20.24 -32.75 -14.35
CA THR A 11 20.04 -31.29 -14.22
C THR A 11 18.55 -30.93 -14.25
N ILE A 12 17.76 -31.58 -15.11
CA ILE A 12 16.29 -31.40 -15.16
C ILE A 12 15.65 -31.89 -13.88
N ILE A 13 16.06 -33.05 -13.36
CA ILE A 13 15.56 -33.59 -12.09
C ILE A 13 15.93 -32.64 -10.94
N PHE A 14 17.16 -32.14 -10.91
CA PHE A 14 17.60 -31.18 -9.88
C PHE A 14 16.82 -29.86 -9.97
N MET A 15 16.56 -29.33 -11.16
CA MET A 15 15.73 -28.13 -11.34
C MET A 15 14.25 -28.35 -10.99
N ALA A 16 13.69 -29.53 -11.25
CA ALA A 16 12.33 -29.89 -10.86
C ALA A 16 12.15 -30.07 -9.33
N GLN A 17 13.26 -30.26 -8.59
CA GLN A 17 13.27 -30.36 -7.13
C GLN A 17 13.34 -28.99 -6.44
N PHE A 18 13.76 -27.94 -7.15
CA PHE A 18 13.51 -26.59 -6.67
C PHE A 18 12.05 -26.28 -6.90
N PRO A 19 11.27 -25.92 -5.85
CA PRO A 19 9.98 -25.32 -6.10
C PRO A 19 10.26 -24.11 -6.98
N LEU A 20 9.75 -24.12 -8.21
CA LEU A 20 9.41 -22.87 -8.88
C LEU A 20 8.65 -22.10 -7.81
N LEU A 21 9.19 -20.96 -7.37
CA LEU A 21 8.51 -20.07 -6.44
C LEU A 21 7.16 -19.77 -7.09
N SER A 22 6.16 -20.56 -6.77
CA SER A 22 4.85 -20.41 -7.37
C SER A 22 4.27 -19.25 -6.61
N ASN A 23 4.05 -18.15 -7.32
CA ASN A 23 3.23 -17.05 -6.81
C ASN A 23 1.77 -17.50 -6.65
N ALA A 24 1.47 -18.80 -6.61
CA ALA A 24 0.12 -19.34 -6.53
C ALA A 24 -0.59 -18.87 -5.27
N GLN A 25 0.07 -18.91 -4.11
CA GLN A 25 -0.51 -18.41 -2.85
C GLN A 25 -0.77 -16.89 -2.88
N LEU A 26 0.09 -16.15 -3.57
CA LEU A 26 -0.03 -14.72 -3.77
C LEU A 26 -1.21 -14.38 -4.69
N GLU A 27 -1.27 -15.05 -5.84
CA GLU A 27 -2.33 -14.88 -6.84
C GLU A 27 -3.70 -15.28 -6.28
N GLU A 28 -3.78 -16.40 -5.55
CA GLU A 28 -5.00 -16.82 -4.85
C GLU A 28 -5.46 -15.77 -3.83
N THR A 29 -4.53 -15.12 -3.12
CA THR A 29 -4.85 -14.04 -2.19
C THR A 29 -5.41 -12.82 -2.92
N TYR A 30 -4.81 -12.44 -4.05
CA TYR A 30 -5.32 -11.35 -4.88
C TYR A 30 -6.72 -11.63 -5.39
N GLU A 31 -6.95 -12.82 -5.95
CA GLU A 31 -8.26 -13.23 -6.47
C GLU A 31 -9.33 -13.26 -5.37
N ALA A 32 -8.99 -13.71 -4.16
CA ALA A 32 -9.89 -13.67 -3.01
C ALA A 32 -10.33 -12.24 -2.61
N HIS A 33 -9.56 -11.22 -2.99
CA HIS A 33 -9.84 -9.80 -2.73
C HIS A 33 -10.26 -9.03 -3.99
N GLY A 34 -10.75 -9.73 -5.02
CA GLY A 34 -11.31 -9.11 -6.23
C GLY A 34 -10.32 -8.94 -7.39
N GLY A 35 -9.10 -9.45 -7.25
CA GLY A 35 -8.10 -9.50 -8.30
C GLY A 35 -7.28 -8.21 -8.46
N LEU A 36 -5.99 -8.37 -8.75
CA LEU A 36 -5.08 -7.23 -8.91
C LEU A 36 -5.44 -6.35 -10.11
N ASN A 37 -5.99 -6.93 -11.18
CA ASN A 37 -6.39 -6.17 -12.37
C ASN A 37 -7.55 -5.22 -12.04
N THR A 38 -8.58 -5.71 -11.35
CA THR A 38 -9.68 -4.89 -10.85
C THR A 38 -9.17 -3.79 -9.93
N PHE A 39 -8.25 -4.10 -9.01
CA PHE A 39 -7.69 -3.10 -8.11
C PHE A 39 -7.01 -1.94 -8.87
N LYS A 40 -6.27 -2.26 -9.94
CA LYS A 40 -5.58 -1.26 -10.78
C LYS A 40 -6.52 -0.39 -11.62
N GLU A 41 -7.80 -0.76 -11.76
CA GLU A 41 -8.80 0.08 -12.42
C GLU A 41 -9.25 1.24 -11.53
N PHE A 42 -9.06 1.14 -10.21
CA PHE A 42 -9.36 2.22 -9.28
C PHE A 42 -8.26 3.29 -9.30
N ASN A 43 -8.68 4.56 -9.38
CA ASN A 43 -7.75 5.69 -9.41
C ASN A 43 -7.54 6.31 -8.03
N VAL A 44 -8.63 6.47 -7.28
CA VAL A 44 -8.65 7.25 -6.03
C VAL A 44 -9.50 6.55 -4.98
N VAL A 45 -9.05 6.61 -3.73
CA VAL A 45 -9.87 6.38 -2.54
C VAL A 45 -10.12 7.74 -1.88
N GLU A 46 -11.39 8.01 -1.60
CA GLU A 46 -11.85 9.27 -1.01
C GLU A 46 -12.81 8.97 0.14
N TYR A 47 -12.57 9.57 1.30
CA TYR A 47 -13.44 9.41 2.47
C TYR A 47 -13.25 10.55 3.47
N ASP A 48 -14.22 10.71 4.36
CA ASP A 48 -14.11 11.61 5.50
C ASP A 48 -13.80 10.81 6.77
N MET A 49 -12.86 11.31 7.57
CA MET A 49 -12.68 10.91 8.97
C MET A 49 -13.38 11.92 9.86
N LYS A 50 -14.17 11.42 10.83
CA LYS A 50 -14.91 12.26 11.77
C LYS A 50 -14.66 11.81 13.20
N ASP A 51 -14.65 12.79 14.09
CA ASP A 51 -14.61 12.61 15.54
C ASP A 51 -13.44 11.76 16.07
N LEU A 52 -12.25 11.85 15.45
CA LEU A 52 -11.10 11.05 15.88
C LEU A 52 -10.36 11.68 17.08
N PRO A 53 -10.21 10.97 18.22
CA PRO A 53 -9.58 11.50 19.42
C PRO A 53 -8.07 11.25 19.47
N PHE A 54 -7.38 11.25 18.33
CA PHE A 54 -5.96 10.85 18.24
C PHE A 54 -4.97 12.01 18.15
N SER A 55 -5.46 13.24 17.97
CA SER A 55 -4.59 14.41 17.96
C SER A 55 -4.44 15.03 19.35
N PRO A 56 -3.22 15.48 19.72
CA PRO A 56 -3.01 16.20 20.96
C PRO A 56 -3.61 17.61 20.96
N VAL A 57 -4.02 18.14 19.80
CA VAL A 57 -4.61 19.50 19.69
C VAL A 57 -6.13 19.49 19.62
N GLY A 58 -6.77 18.32 19.57
CA GLY A 58 -8.22 18.20 19.61
C GLY A 58 -8.77 17.00 18.84
N ILE A 59 -10.08 17.04 18.61
CA ILE A 59 -10.79 16.06 17.78
C ILE A 59 -10.50 16.34 16.31
N LEU A 60 -10.13 15.32 15.55
CA LEU A 60 -9.88 15.46 14.12
C LEU A 60 -11.12 15.19 13.30
N ASN A 61 -11.32 16.08 12.33
CA ASN A 61 -12.25 15.94 11.25
C ASN A 61 -11.51 16.35 9.98
N ASP A 62 -11.34 15.41 9.05
CA ASP A 62 -10.68 15.69 7.80
C ASP A 62 -11.22 14.87 6.64
N HIS A 63 -10.97 15.42 5.46
CA HIS A 63 -11.24 14.81 4.18
C HIS A 63 -9.95 14.21 3.64
N GLN A 64 -10.02 12.96 3.18
CA GLN A 64 -8.89 12.14 2.75
C GLN A 64 -9.04 11.84 1.28
N LEU A 65 -8.03 12.21 0.49
CA LEU A 65 -7.95 11.95 -0.95
C LEU A 65 -6.63 11.24 -1.27
N ILE A 66 -6.72 9.99 -1.72
CA ILE A 66 -5.57 9.13 -1.95
C ILE A 66 -5.58 8.62 -3.39
N ASP A 67 -4.53 8.93 -4.15
CA ASP A 67 -4.28 8.31 -5.44
C ASP A 67 -3.70 6.91 -5.24
N LEU A 68 -4.41 5.88 -5.70
CA LEU A 68 -4.04 4.48 -5.47
C LEU A 68 -2.81 4.04 -6.27
N ASN A 69 -2.53 4.71 -7.39
CA ASN A 69 -1.46 4.33 -8.31
C ASN A 69 -0.13 4.96 -7.91
N SER A 70 -0.13 6.26 -7.64
CA SER A 70 1.06 7.03 -7.25
C SER A 70 1.26 7.10 -5.74
N ARG A 71 0.27 6.67 -4.95
CA ARG A 71 0.23 6.79 -3.49
C ARG A 71 0.35 8.23 -2.99
N ARG A 72 0.07 9.21 -3.85
CA ARG A 72 -0.02 10.62 -3.44
C ARG A 72 -1.26 10.82 -2.58
N ILE A 73 -1.12 11.64 -1.57
CA ILE A 73 -2.14 11.83 -0.55
C ILE A 73 -2.33 13.32 -0.33
N LEU A 74 -3.60 13.72 -0.19
CA LEU A 74 -4.00 15.03 0.28
C LEU A 74 -5.04 14.83 1.39
N ILE A 75 -4.77 15.40 2.56
CA ILE A 75 -5.65 15.41 3.71
C ILE A 75 -5.96 16.87 4.02
N THR A 76 -7.24 17.22 4.09
CA THR A 76 -7.67 18.60 4.34
C THR A 76 -8.64 18.67 5.50
N SER A 77 -8.40 19.58 6.41
CA SER A 77 -9.34 20.00 7.45
C SER A 77 -9.53 21.52 7.41
N ASP A 78 -10.31 22.06 8.34
CA ASP A 78 -10.47 23.49 8.52
C ASP A 78 -9.21 24.18 9.06
N THR A 79 -8.31 23.43 9.72
CA THR A 79 -7.15 24.00 10.45
C THR A 79 -5.79 23.56 9.90
N TYR A 80 -5.73 22.47 9.13
CA TYR A 80 -4.51 21.96 8.54
C TYR A 80 -4.72 21.36 7.15
N LYS A 81 -3.63 21.26 6.41
CA LYS A 81 -3.54 20.37 5.25
C LYS A 81 -2.27 19.56 5.34
N ILE A 82 -2.37 18.29 5.01
CA ILE A 82 -1.23 17.39 4.91
C ILE A 82 -1.19 16.84 3.51
N GLY A 83 0.00 16.65 2.98
CA GLY A 83 0.15 15.88 1.76
C GLY A 83 1.39 15.01 1.78
N PHE A 84 1.37 14.04 0.88
CA PHE A 84 2.53 13.26 0.48
C PHE A 84 2.62 13.29 -1.04
N ASP A 85 3.74 13.80 -1.56
CA ASP A 85 3.91 14.08 -3.00
C ASP A 85 4.48 12.89 -3.81
N GLY A 86 4.72 11.76 -3.13
CA GLY A 86 5.41 10.59 -3.66
C GLY A 86 6.83 10.42 -3.11
N SER A 87 7.39 11.44 -2.46
CA SER A 87 8.72 11.42 -1.85
C SER A 87 8.68 11.92 -0.40
N GLU A 88 8.13 13.12 -0.19
CA GLU A 88 8.13 13.80 1.09
C GLU A 88 6.71 14.11 1.57
N ALA A 89 6.54 14.05 2.88
CA ALA A 89 5.32 14.46 3.54
C ALA A 89 5.45 15.90 4.03
N TRP A 90 4.39 16.68 3.88
CA TRP A 90 4.35 18.09 4.26
C TRP A 90 3.07 18.41 5.03
N ILE A 91 3.09 19.53 5.76
CA ILE A 91 1.94 20.07 6.48
C ILE A 91 1.89 21.59 6.36
N THR A 92 0.67 22.14 6.29
CA THR A 92 0.40 23.57 6.39
C THR A 92 -0.66 23.83 7.46
N PRO A 93 -0.58 24.92 8.25
CA PRO A 93 0.48 25.94 8.21
C PRO A 93 1.81 25.47 8.80
N ASN A 94 1.78 24.57 9.77
CA ASN A 94 2.95 24.01 10.46
C ASN A 94 2.53 22.78 11.28
N MET A 95 3.50 22.18 11.99
CA MET A 95 3.31 20.98 12.79
C MET A 95 2.32 21.18 13.95
N GLU A 96 2.26 22.39 14.51
CA GLU A 96 1.43 22.73 15.67
C GLU A 96 -0.07 22.68 15.34
N ALA A 97 -0.45 22.80 14.06
CA ALA A 97 -1.85 22.75 13.64
C ALA A 97 -2.51 21.36 13.82
N LEU A 98 -1.70 20.30 13.86
CA LEU A 98 -2.18 18.92 14.08
C LEU A 98 -1.51 18.26 15.30
N GLY A 99 -0.27 18.61 15.61
CA GLY A 99 0.53 17.96 16.64
C GLY A 99 0.91 16.50 16.32
N ILE A 100 0.69 16.05 15.08
CA ILE A 100 1.07 14.71 14.60
C ILE A 100 2.04 14.87 13.42
N PRO A 101 3.12 14.08 13.35
CA PRO A 101 4.02 14.09 12.19
C PRO A 101 3.29 13.80 10.87
N PRO A 102 3.43 14.63 9.82
CA PRO A 102 2.70 14.46 8.57
C PRO A 102 3.05 13.13 7.89
N ARG A 103 4.31 12.71 7.94
CA ARG A 103 4.76 11.41 7.42
C ARG A 103 4.05 10.24 8.09
N PHE A 104 3.80 10.34 9.40
CA PHE A 104 3.06 9.31 10.12
C PHE A 104 1.60 9.32 9.68
N TYR A 105 0.94 10.48 9.78
CA TYR A 105 -0.49 10.56 9.53
C TYR A 105 -0.86 10.25 8.08
N SER A 106 -0.13 10.79 7.11
CA SER A 106 -0.31 10.50 5.69
C SER A 106 -0.04 9.04 5.33
N SER A 107 0.64 8.26 6.17
CA SER A 107 0.87 6.83 5.90
C SER A 107 -0.27 5.94 6.42
N THR A 108 -1.09 6.43 7.36
CA THR A 108 -2.18 5.65 7.95
C THR A 108 -3.25 5.18 6.96
N PRO A 109 -3.63 5.96 5.92
CA PRO A 109 -4.63 5.51 4.94
C PRO A 109 -4.28 4.18 4.25
N PHE A 110 -2.99 3.91 4.05
CA PHE A 110 -2.53 2.70 3.39
C PHE A 110 -3.02 1.42 4.07
N TYR A 111 -3.23 1.45 5.38
CA TYR A 111 -3.78 0.31 6.11
C TYR A 111 -5.19 -0.06 5.60
N PHE A 112 -6.03 0.91 5.27
CA PHE A 112 -7.43 0.64 4.91
C PHE A 112 -7.60 0.01 3.52
N PHE A 113 -6.72 0.32 2.56
CA PHE A 113 -6.83 -0.18 1.19
C PHE A 113 -5.72 -1.16 0.79
N GLY A 114 -4.57 -1.15 1.48
CA GLY A 114 -3.42 -1.99 1.16
C GLY A 114 -3.42 -3.34 1.88
N LEU A 115 -4.13 -3.47 3.01
CA LEU A 115 -4.18 -4.69 3.83
C LEU A 115 -4.52 -5.98 3.06
N PRO A 116 -5.51 -5.99 2.14
CA PRO A 116 -5.80 -7.16 1.31
C PRO A 116 -4.60 -7.70 0.52
N PHE A 117 -3.57 -6.87 0.34
CA PHE A 117 -2.42 -7.10 -0.54
C PHE A 117 -1.08 -7.10 0.21
N LEU A 118 -1.07 -7.24 1.54
CA LEU A 118 0.15 -7.35 2.34
C LEU A 118 0.42 -8.81 2.72
N PHE A 119 1.52 -9.38 2.22
CA PHE A 119 2.03 -10.74 2.52
C PHE A 119 3.56 -10.71 2.67
#